data_AF-A0A2V6MRE2-F1
#
_entry.id   AF-A0A2V6MRE2-F1
#
_cell.length_a   1.000
_cell.length_b   1.000
_cell.length_c   1.000
_cell.angle_alpha   90.00
_cell.angle_beta   90.00
_cell.angle_gamma   90.00
#
_symmetry.space_group_name_H-M   'P 1'
#
loop_
_entity.id
_entity.type
_entity.pdbx_description
1 polymer ?
#
loop_
_entity_poly.entity_id
_entity_poly.type
_entity_poly.pdbx_seq_one_letter_code
_entity_poly.pdbx_strand_id
1 'polypeptide(L)'
;MHRVEHCLVALKPAPLGLIRRIGSHPQALAQCSNFLAALRDCRVEIESDTASAAMLVAESGDLSRAAIASEEAATRYGLQVIKRNIANQKENYTRFVAVAREAKSADCRLPHKTSLLLTTAHEKGVLARCLNALAQHGVNLTKLESRPSLERPWQYLFYLDHEGGLHEPHVDLALRELAKHAEAVRVLGTYPRTGTVSLAQKQQISAPIIGGSPEAPTANIAAPSPAAKKNSAYRLASRAHRAADTFIEIGPILVGGDAPFVMIAGPCSVESREQITACARAVRDAGGGLLRGGCFKPRTSRYDFQGLGFDGLNLLHEAAQAYGLRIVTELLHPADVDAVAREADVLQIGARNMQNFALLKAVGKSRLPVLLKRGLMASIDEWLAAAEYIMAEGNGRVVLCERGIRTFETATRNTLDLSAVPVLRERTHLPVIVDPSHAAGRREWVAPLARAARAVGAHGVMIEIHPEPDRALSDGPQSLDFEQFRALAREMSPQQGG
;
A
#
# COMPACT_ATOMS: atom_id res chain seq x y z
N MET A 1 -5.50 -26.58 11.69
CA MET A 1 -4.87 -25.27 11.93
C MET A 1 -3.46 -25.52 12.41
N HIS A 2 -2.47 -24.77 11.93
CA HIS A 2 -1.08 -24.90 12.37
C HIS A 2 -0.72 -23.69 13.23
N ARG A 3 -0.31 -23.93 14.47
CA ARG A 3 0.09 -22.86 15.39
C ARG A 3 1.44 -22.33 14.93
N VAL A 4 1.55 -21.04 14.74
CA VAL A 4 2.81 -20.39 14.37
C VAL A 4 3.48 -19.94 15.66
N GLU A 5 4.54 -20.64 16.06
CA GLU A 5 5.35 -20.27 17.21
C GLU A 5 6.69 -19.69 16.75
N HIS A 6 6.90 -18.41 17.04
CA HIS A 6 8.18 -17.74 16.78
C HIS A 6 9.10 -17.95 17.98
N CYS A 7 10.26 -18.53 17.71
CA CYS A 7 11.32 -18.81 18.67
C CYS A 7 12.58 -17.99 18.33
N LEU A 8 13.28 -17.51 19.35
CA LEU A 8 14.64 -17.00 19.20
C LEU A 8 15.62 -18.17 19.23
N VAL A 9 16.38 -18.35 18.16
CA VAL A 9 17.29 -19.50 17.98
C VAL A 9 18.72 -19.02 17.74
N ALA A 10 19.71 -19.73 18.27
CA ALA A 10 21.13 -19.44 18.08
C ALA A 10 22.01 -20.70 18.14
N LEU A 11 23.29 -20.57 17.79
CA LEU A 11 24.24 -21.69 17.76
C LEU A 11 24.44 -22.37 19.13
N LYS A 12 24.47 -21.58 20.21
CA LYS A 12 24.61 -22.07 21.59
C LYS A 12 23.67 -21.30 22.51
N PRO A 13 23.29 -21.88 23.67
CA PRO A 13 22.57 -21.14 24.69
C PRO A 13 23.43 -19.95 25.14
N ALA A 14 22.98 -18.75 24.84
CA ALA A 14 23.67 -17.50 25.20
C ALA A 14 22.71 -16.57 25.95
N PRO A 15 23.18 -15.82 26.95
CA PRO A 15 22.41 -14.74 27.56
C PRO A 15 21.98 -13.73 26.49
N LEU A 16 20.75 -13.22 26.60
CA LEU A 16 20.18 -12.26 25.63
C LEU A 16 21.07 -11.02 25.42
N GLY A 17 21.84 -10.59 26.41
CA GLY A 17 22.75 -9.44 26.31
C GLY A 17 23.99 -9.65 25.43
N LEU A 18 24.30 -10.89 25.04
CA LEU A 18 25.39 -11.18 24.09
C LEU A 18 24.91 -11.17 22.62
N ILE A 19 23.60 -11.15 22.39
CA ILE A 19 23.03 -11.18 21.05
C ILE A 19 23.04 -9.76 20.48
N ARG A 20 23.83 -9.55 19.44
CA ARG A 20 23.98 -8.25 18.77
C ARG A 20 23.20 -8.18 17.45
N ARG A 21 22.85 -9.32 16.87
CA ARG A 21 22.16 -9.40 15.58
C ARG A 21 21.04 -10.44 15.60
N ILE A 22 19.86 -10.06 15.13
CA ILE A 22 18.70 -10.96 14.97
C ILE A 22 18.17 -10.89 13.54
N GLY A 23 18.24 -12.00 12.80
CA GLY A 23 17.72 -12.11 11.43
C GLY A 23 16.37 -12.82 11.36
N SER A 24 15.44 -12.36 10.50
CA SER A 24 14.23 -13.11 10.13
C SER A 24 13.47 -12.46 8.96
N HIS A 25 12.39 -13.10 8.51
CA HIS A 25 11.45 -12.54 7.54
C HIS A 25 10.76 -11.28 8.08
N PRO A 26 10.49 -10.23 7.26
CA PRO A 26 9.84 -8.99 7.72
C PRO A 26 8.56 -9.20 8.52
N GLN A 27 7.73 -10.16 8.10
CA GLN A 27 6.48 -10.47 8.80
C GLN A 27 6.72 -11.05 10.20
N ALA A 28 7.73 -11.91 10.36
CA ALA A 28 8.07 -12.51 11.65
C ALA A 28 8.70 -11.49 12.60
N LEU A 29 9.57 -10.61 12.06
CA LEU A 29 10.13 -9.47 12.80
C LEU A 29 9.04 -8.52 13.30
N ALA A 30 8.10 -8.15 12.44
CA ALA A 30 6.97 -7.30 12.82
C ALA A 30 6.09 -7.97 13.88
N GLN A 31 5.84 -9.28 13.74
CA GLN A 31 5.10 -10.06 14.73
C GLN A 31 5.81 -10.18 16.08
N CYS A 32 7.12 -9.94 16.16
CA CYS A 32 7.90 -10.02 17.40
C CYS A 32 8.43 -8.66 17.86
N SER A 33 7.86 -7.55 17.36
CA SER A 33 8.39 -6.20 17.57
C SER A 33 8.52 -5.79 19.04
N ASN A 34 7.61 -6.22 19.92
CA ASN A 34 7.65 -5.86 21.34
C ASN A 34 8.83 -6.54 22.04
N PHE A 35 9.13 -7.79 21.67
CA PHE A 35 10.29 -8.50 22.18
C PHE A 35 11.59 -7.87 21.66
N LEU A 36 11.65 -7.53 20.38
CA LEU A 36 12.81 -6.89 19.76
C LEU A 36 13.09 -5.51 20.36
N ALA A 37 12.06 -4.71 20.65
CA ALA A 37 12.19 -3.40 21.27
C ALA A 37 12.72 -3.46 22.72
N ALA A 38 12.57 -4.61 23.40
CA ALA A 38 13.09 -4.81 24.76
C ALA A 38 14.59 -5.14 24.80
N LEU A 39 15.20 -5.50 23.65
CA LEU A 39 16.62 -5.80 23.57
C LEU A 39 17.41 -4.50 23.34
N ARG A 40 18.38 -4.23 24.21
CA ARG A 40 19.32 -3.12 24.03
C ARG A 40 20.48 -3.57 23.14
N ASP A 41 20.95 -2.68 22.27
CA ASP A 41 22.11 -2.90 21.40
C ASP A 41 22.03 -4.13 20.46
N CYS A 42 20.83 -4.42 19.95
CA CYS A 42 20.60 -5.52 19.03
C CYS A 42 20.09 -4.99 17.67
N ARG A 43 20.79 -5.31 16.59
CA ARG A 43 20.43 -4.92 15.22
C ARG A 43 19.56 -6.01 14.59
N VAL A 44 18.47 -5.59 13.95
CA VAL A 44 17.58 -6.49 13.22
C VAL A 44 18.00 -6.58 11.75
N GLU A 45 18.09 -7.80 11.22
CA GLU A 45 18.45 -8.11 9.83
C GLU A 45 17.24 -8.72 9.10
N ILE A 46 16.99 -8.26 7.88
CA ILE A 46 15.86 -8.74 7.07
C ILE A 46 16.35 -9.88 6.18
N GLU A 47 15.66 -11.01 6.27
CA GLU A 47 15.96 -12.22 5.51
C GLU A 47 14.76 -12.66 4.65
N SER A 48 15.00 -13.50 3.65
CA SER A 48 14.00 -13.95 2.66
C SER A 48 12.85 -14.77 3.28
N ASP A 49 13.15 -15.56 4.30
CA ASP A 49 12.21 -16.38 5.05
C ASP A 49 12.81 -16.79 6.41
N THR A 50 11.98 -17.33 7.30
CA THR A 50 12.38 -17.67 8.68
C THR A 50 13.33 -18.87 8.76
N ALA A 51 13.29 -19.80 7.79
CA ALA A 51 14.16 -20.97 7.78
C ALA A 51 15.55 -20.61 7.26
N SER A 52 15.63 -19.78 6.21
CA SER A 52 16.87 -19.20 5.69
C SER A 52 17.60 -18.38 6.74
N ALA A 53 16.87 -17.61 7.56
CA ALA A 53 17.46 -16.89 8.69
C ALA A 53 18.13 -17.83 9.71
N ALA A 54 17.49 -18.96 10.04
CA ALA A 54 18.09 -19.97 10.91
C ALA A 54 19.32 -20.62 10.26
N MET A 55 19.25 -20.97 8.97
CA MET A 55 20.38 -21.52 8.22
C MET A 55 21.60 -20.59 8.25
N LEU A 56 21.41 -19.28 8.02
CA LEU A 56 22.47 -18.28 8.05
C LEU A 56 23.14 -18.14 9.42
N VAL A 57 22.38 -18.33 10.51
CA VAL A 57 22.96 -18.38 11.86
C VAL A 57 23.85 -19.60 12.01
N ALA A 58 23.38 -20.77 11.55
CA ALA A 58 24.15 -22.02 11.61
C ALA A 58 25.46 -21.92 10.80
N GLU A 59 25.40 -21.33 9.59
CA GLU A 59 26.55 -21.17 8.70
C GLU A 59 27.55 -20.12 9.19
N SER A 60 27.07 -19.07 9.88
CA SER A 60 27.94 -17.95 10.28
C SER A 60 28.97 -18.28 11.35
N GLY A 61 28.73 -19.31 12.18
CA GLY A 61 29.58 -19.63 13.33
C GLY A 61 29.63 -18.54 14.43
N ASP A 62 28.87 -17.46 14.30
CA ASP A 62 28.91 -16.29 15.18
C ASP A 62 27.97 -16.45 16.39
N LEU A 63 28.55 -16.50 17.59
CA LEU A 63 27.81 -16.62 18.85
C LEU A 63 26.98 -15.38 19.21
N SER A 64 27.23 -14.24 18.58
CA SER A 64 26.47 -12.99 18.77
C SER A 64 25.27 -12.87 17.83
N ARG A 65 25.08 -13.83 16.92
CA ARG A 65 23.99 -13.85 15.94
C ARG A 65 22.90 -14.84 16.34
N ALA A 66 21.65 -14.42 16.20
CA ALA A 66 20.47 -15.23 16.42
C ALA A 66 19.45 -15.02 15.29
N ALA A 67 18.44 -15.87 15.21
CA ALA A 67 17.34 -15.74 14.27
C ALA A 67 15.99 -15.90 14.97
N ILE A 68 14.94 -15.30 14.38
CA ILE A 68 13.56 -15.66 14.71
C ILE A 68 13.10 -16.71 13.73
N ALA A 69 12.82 -17.93 14.21
CA ALA A 69 12.42 -19.05 13.38
C ALA A 69 11.50 -20.01 14.15
N SER A 70 10.95 -21.01 13.45
CA SER A 70 10.21 -22.09 14.12
C SER A 70 11.17 -23.03 14.85
N GLU A 71 10.66 -23.78 15.82
CA GLU A 71 11.45 -24.81 16.48
C GLU A 71 11.90 -25.90 15.50
N GLU A 72 11.06 -26.28 14.53
CA GLU A 72 11.47 -27.29 13.54
C GLU A 72 12.67 -26.82 12.71
N ALA A 73 12.72 -25.51 12.38
CA ALA A 73 13.89 -24.92 11.72
C ALA A 73 15.13 -24.96 12.62
N ALA A 74 14.98 -24.69 13.92
CA ALA A 74 16.07 -24.80 14.89
C ALA A 74 16.66 -26.23 14.90
N THR A 75 15.80 -27.25 15.03
CA THR A 75 16.21 -28.65 15.02
C THR A 75 16.89 -29.04 13.70
N ARG A 76 16.33 -28.60 12.57
CA ARG A 76 16.86 -28.90 11.23
C ARG A 76 18.29 -28.39 11.03
N TYR A 77 18.60 -27.20 11.54
CA TYR A 77 19.90 -26.55 11.37
C TYR A 77 20.83 -26.69 12.59
N GLY A 78 20.49 -27.57 13.55
CA GLY A 78 21.32 -27.83 14.73
C GLY A 78 21.43 -26.64 15.70
N LEU A 79 20.47 -25.73 15.68
CA LEU A 79 20.42 -24.57 16.57
C LEU A 79 19.67 -24.86 17.87
N GLN A 80 19.97 -24.05 18.89
CA GLN A 80 19.34 -24.10 20.20
C GLN A 80 18.31 -22.98 20.34
N VAL A 81 17.15 -23.33 20.89
CA VAL A 81 16.09 -22.36 21.20
C VAL A 81 16.45 -21.62 22.49
N ILE A 82 16.72 -20.32 22.39
CA ILE A 82 17.00 -19.45 23.54
C ILE A 82 15.71 -19.02 24.23
N LYS A 83 14.68 -18.69 23.44
CA LYS A 83 13.41 -18.22 23.97
C LYS A 83 12.26 -18.60 23.05
N ARG A 84 11.18 -19.10 23.65
CA ARG A 84 9.95 -19.53 22.97
C ARG A 84 8.90 -18.43 23.00
N ASN A 85 7.97 -18.50 22.06
CA ASN A 85 6.76 -17.71 22.03
C ASN A 85 7.01 -16.19 22.16
N ILE A 86 7.92 -15.67 21.35
CA ILE A 86 8.32 -14.24 21.37
C ILE A 86 7.41 -13.32 20.54
N ALA A 87 6.34 -13.88 19.95
CA ALA A 87 5.37 -13.14 19.18
C ALA A 87 4.51 -12.21 20.07
N ASN A 88 4.16 -11.03 19.54
CA ASN A 88 3.27 -10.06 20.16
C ASN A 88 1.88 -10.66 20.45
N GLN A 89 1.39 -11.52 19.55
CA GLN A 89 0.13 -12.25 19.70
C GLN A 89 0.42 -13.72 20.00
N LYS A 90 -0.06 -14.20 21.16
CA LYS A 90 0.17 -15.58 21.63
C LYS A 90 -0.67 -16.64 20.89
N GLU A 91 -1.78 -16.21 20.28
CA GLU A 91 -2.71 -17.04 19.54
C GLU A 91 -2.59 -16.80 18.03
N ASN A 92 -1.45 -17.20 17.46
CA ASN A 92 -1.17 -17.07 16.03
C ASN A 92 -1.34 -18.41 15.32
N TYR A 93 -2.25 -18.49 14.35
CA TYR A 93 -2.59 -19.71 13.64
C TYR A 93 -2.70 -19.49 12.13
N THR A 94 -2.06 -20.35 11.36
CA THR A 94 -2.23 -20.41 9.90
C THR A 94 -3.20 -21.52 9.54
N ARG A 95 -4.15 -21.21 8.65
CA ARG A 95 -5.07 -22.18 8.07
C ARG A 95 -4.68 -22.45 6.62
N PHE A 96 -4.43 -23.71 6.32
CA PHE A 96 -4.27 -24.20 4.96
C PHE A 96 -5.60 -24.75 4.47
N VAL A 97 -5.93 -24.49 3.20
CA VAL A 97 -7.12 -25.01 2.54
C VAL A 97 -6.67 -25.84 1.35
N ALA A 98 -7.06 -27.11 1.31
CA ALA A 98 -6.85 -27.98 0.16
C ALA A 98 -8.11 -27.93 -0.72
N VAL A 99 -7.95 -27.53 -1.98
CA VAL A 99 -9.06 -27.40 -2.93
C VAL A 99 -8.96 -28.52 -3.96
N ALA A 100 -10.09 -29.18 -4.24
CA ALA A 100 -10.19 -30.20 -5.29
C ALA A 100 -11.06 -29.69 -6.44
N ARG A 101 -10.72 -30.07 -7.68
CA ARG A 101 -11.48 -29.70 -8.88
C ARG A 101 -12.87 -30.35 -8.92
N GLU A 102 -12.97 -31.56 -8.38
CA GLU A 102 -14.19 -32.33 -8.26
C GLU A 102 -14.57 -32.46 -6.79
N ALA A 103 -15.87 -32.45 -6.51
CA ALA A 103 -16.37 -32.60 -5.15
C ALA A 103 -15.97 -33.98 -4.61
N LYS A 104 -15.18 -33.98 -3.54
CA LYS A 104 -14.86 -35.19 -2.77
C LYS A 104 -15.82 -35.29 -1.60
N SER A 105 -16.28 -36.50 -1.30
CA SER A 105 -17.10 -36.74 -0.11
C SER A 105 -16.29 -36.42 1.14
N ALA A 106 -16.83 -35.55 1.98
CA ALA A 106 -16.30 -35.33 3.32
C ALA A 106 -16.78 -36.45 4.24
N ASP A 107 -15.95 -36.87 5.20
CA ASP A 107 -16.33 -37.89 6.17
C ASP A 107 -17.41 -37.35 7.12
N CYS A 108 -18.67 -37.75 6.89
CA CYS A 108 -19.85 -37.30 7.64
C CYS A 108 -19.78 -37.53 9.16
N ARG A 109 -18.82 -38.31 9.67
CA ARG A 109 -18.63 -38.55 11.10
C ARG A 109 -17.91 -37.39 11.83
N LEU A 110 -17.28 -36.49 11.09
CA LEU A 110 -16.58 -35.33 11.66
C LEU A 110 -17.50 -34.11 11.70
N PRO A 111 -17.30 -33.15 12.62
CA PRO A 111 -17.98 -31.87 12.56
C PRO A 111 -17.52 -31.12 11.31
N HIS A 112 -18.44 -30.49 10.57
CA HIS A 112 -18.12 -29.81 9.32
C HIS A 112 -18.24 -28.29 9.43
N LYS A 113 -17.59 -27.65 8.47
CA LYS A 113 -17.77 -26.25 8.14
C LYS A 113 -18.02 -26.16 6.65
N THR A 114 -18.94 -25.30 6.24
CA THR A 114 -19.32 -25.11 4.83
C THR A 114 -19.11 -23.66 4.45
N SER A 115 -18.45 -23.44 3.31
CA SER A 115 -18.23 -22.12 2.72
C SER A 115 -19.18 -21.93 1.55
N LEU A 116 -19.84 -20.78 1.47
CA LEU A 116 -20.77 -20.44 0.40
C LEU A 116 -20.63 -18.98 -0.04
N LEU A 117 -21.04 -18.73 -1.27
CA LEU A 117 -21.18 -17.42 -1.88
C LEU A 117 -22.67 -17.11 -2.01
N LEU A 118 -23.08 -15.95 -1.51
CA LEU A 118 -24.45 -15.49 -1.51
C LEU A 118 -24.53 -14.18 -2.30
N THR A 119 -25.40 -14.13 -3.30
CA THR A 119 -25.68 -12.92 -4.06
C THR A 119 -27.05 -12.39 -3.66
N THR A 120 -27.11 -11.12 -3.27
CA THR A 120 -28.36 -10.47 -2.84
C THR A 120 -28.76 -9.36 -3.82
N ALA A 121 -30.04 -9.22 -4.08
CA ALA A 121 -30.59 -8.05 -4.78
C ALA A 121 -30.36 -6.76 -3.97
N HIS A 122 -30.32 -5.61 -4.66
CA HIS A 122 -30.17 -4.30 -4.05
C HIS A 122 -31.51 -3.76 -3.51
N GLU A 123 -32.08 -4.47 -2.54
CA GLU A 123 -33.37 -4.09 -1.94
C GLU A 123 -33.30 -4.04 -0.42
N LYS A 124 -34.20 -3.25 0.18
CA LYS A 124 -34.24 -3.04 1.64
C LYS A 124 -34.47 -4.36 2.38
N GLY A 125 -33.55 -4.67 3.30
CA GLY A 125 -33.67 -5.79 4.23
C GLY A 125 -33.42 -7.19 3.64
N VAL A 126 -32.98 -7.32 2.38
CA VAL A 126 -32.70 -8.64 1.76
C VAL A 126 -31.66 -9.43 2.57
N LEU A 127 -30.52 -8.82 2.89
CA LEU A 127 -29.48 -9.48 3.67
C LEU A 127 -29.99 -9.94 5.04
N ALA A 128 -30.81 -9.12 5.71
CA ALA A 128 -31.39 -9.48 7.00
C ALA A 128 -32.32 -10.71 6.88
N ARG A 129 -33.12 -10.81 5.81
CA ARG A 129 -33.94 -12.00 5.53
C ARG A 129 -33.08 -13.24 5.29
N CYS A 130 -32.00 -13.11 4.51
CA CYS A 130 -31.05 -14.19 4.28
C CYS A 130 -30.38 -14.68 5.58
N LEU A 131 -29.94 -13.77 6.45
CA LEU A 131 -29.34 -14.14 7.73
C LEU A 131 -30.36 -14.76 8.70
N ASN A 132 -31.61 -14.26 8.68
CA ASN A 132 -32.69 -14.84 9.47
C ASN A 132 -33.04 -16.26 9.03
N ALA A 133 -33.00 -16.58 7.74
CA ALA A 133 -33.19 -17.93 7.23
C ALA A 133 -32.18 -18.92 7.84
N LEU A 134 -30.92 -18.52 7.93
CA LEU A 134 -29.88 -19.34 8.59
C LEU A 134 -30.13 -19.47 10.10
N ALA A 135 -30.48 -18.37 10.77
CA ALA A 135 -30.73 -18.35 12.20
C ALA A 135 -31.94 -19.20 12.63
N GLN A 136 -33.03 -19.17 11.86
CA GLN A 136 -34.26 -19.96 12.12
C GLN A 136 -34.01 -21.46 12.14
N HIS A 137 -33.01 -21.92 11.39
CA HIS A 137 -32.63 -23.33 11.31
C HIS A 137 -31.39 -23.66 12.16
N GLY A 138 -30.97 -22.77 13.06
CA GLY A 138 -29.88 -23.02 14.00
C GLY A 138 -28.49 -23.08 13.37
N VAL A 139 -28.30 -22.52 12.16
CA VAL A 139 -27.01 -22.53 11.47
C VAL A 139 -26.13 -21.39 11.99
N ASN A 140 -25.05 -21.74 12.68
CA ASN A 140 -24.10 -20.78 13.23
C ASN A 140 -23.12 -20.26 12.17
N LEU A 141 -23.03 -18.94 12.02
CA LEU A 141 -22.07 -18.30 11.13
C LEU A 141 -20.73 -18.08 11.83
N THR A 142 -19.65 -18.42 11.12
CA THR A 142 -18.27 -18.22 11.61
C THR A 142 -17.49 -17.21 10.78
N LYS A 143 -18.05 -16.79 9.63
CA LYS A 143 -17.49 -15.76 8.75
C LYS A 143 -18.60 -15.13 7.90
N LEU A 144 -18.56 -13.80 7.75
CA LEU A 144 -19.39 -13.03 6.82
C LEU A 144 -18.58 -11.85 6.28
N GLU A 145 -18.27 -11.85 4.99
CA GLU A 145 -17.53 -10.77 4.31
C GLU A 145 -18.27 -10.32 3.05
N SER A 146 -18.41 -9.01 2.86
CA SER A 146 -19.06 -8.43 1.67
C SER A 146 -18.04 -8.02 0.60
N ARG A 147 -18.43 -8.16 -0.67
CA ARG A 147 -17.70 -7.67 -1.85
C ARG A 147 -18.71 -7.10 -2.86
N PRO A 148 -18.45 -5.93 -3.46
CA PRO A 148 -19.28 -5.44 -4.55
C PRO A 148 -19.17 -6.37 -5.77
N SER A 149 -20.27 -6.60 -6.46
CA SER A 149 -20.28 -7.36 -7.72
C SER A 149 -19.61 -6.56 -8.84
N LEU A 150 -18.72 -7.23 -9.58
CA LEU A 150 -18.04 -6.64 -10.75
C LEU A 150 -18.94 -6.64 -11.99
N GLU A 151 -19.90 -7.56 -12.06
CA GLU A 151 -20.75 -7.76 -13.24
C GLU A 151 -22.03 -6.92 -13.20
N ARG A 152 -22.52 -6.57 -11.99
CA ARG A 152 -23.76 -5.82 -11.80
C ARG A 152 -23.59 -4.71 -10.75
N PRO A 153 -23.74 -3.42 -11.14
CA PRO A 153 -23.71 -2.31 -10.21
C PRO A 153 -24.72 -2.48 -9.06
N TRP A 154 -24.33 -2.09 -7.85
CA TRP A 154 -25.17 -2.08 -6.62
C TRP A 154 -25.56 -3.45 -6.06
N GLN A 155 -25.17 -4.54 -6.74
CA GLN A 155 -25.30 -5.90 -6.23
C GLN A 155 -24.10 -6.25 -5.35
N TYR A 156 -24.35 -6.99 -4.27
CA TYR A 156 -23.30 -7.44 -3.35
C TYR A 156 -23.21 -8.96 -3.33
N LEU A 157 -21.98 -9.44 -3.33
CA LEU A 157 -21.63 -10.82 -3.05
C LEU A 157 -21.17 -10.91 -1.59
N PHE A 158 -21.67 -11.91 -0.88
CA PHE A 158 -21.27 -12.22 0.48
C PHE A 158 -20.57 -13.56 0.50
N TYR A 159 -19.36 -13.59 1.06
CA TYR A 159 -18.64 -14.81 1.39
C TYR A 159 -19.01 -15.19 2.82
N LEU A 160 -19.64 -16.35 2.96
CA LEU A 160 -20.05 -16.87 4.26
C LEU A 160 -19.34 -18.17 4.55
N ASP A 161 -18.99 -18.36 5.81
CA ASP A 161 -18.77 -19.69 6.33
C ASP A 161 -19.72 -19.96 7.50
N HIS A 162 -20.31 -21.17 7.52
CA HIS A 162 -21.14 -21.64 8.62
C HIS A 162 -20.68 -23.00 9.14
N GLU A 163 -21.04 -23.30 10.38
CA GLU A 163 -20.89 -24.63 10.94
C GLU A 163 -21.97 -25.57 10.37
N GLY A 164 -21.61 -26.84 10.21
CA GLY A 164 -22.48 -27.87 9.66
C GLY A 164 -22.18 -28.22 8.20
N GLY A 165 -22.44 -29.46 7.85
CA GLY A 165 -22.26 -30.01 6.50
C GLY A 165 -23.57 -30.13 5.72
N LEU A 166 -23.47 -30.22 4.39
CA LEU A 166 -24.64 -30.32 3.50
C LEU A 166 -25.51 -31.57 3.73
N HIS A 167 -24.97 -32.61 4.37
CA HIS A 167 -25.72 -33.82 4.70
C HIS A 167 -26.61 -33.65 5.95
N GLU A 168 -26.41 -32.58 6.72
CA GLU A 168 -27.16 -32.33 7.95
C GLU A 168 -28.53 -31.71 7.59
N PRO A 169 -29.66 -32.28 8.04
CA PRO A 169 -30.99 -31.85 7.61
C PRO A 169 -31.30 -30.37 7.90
N HIS A 170 -30.81 -29.82 9.03
CA HIS A 170 -31.03 -28.43 9.38
C HIS A 170 -30.28 -27.46 8.46
N VAL A 171 -29.10 -27.86 7.95
CA VAL A 171 -28.31 -27.07 6.97
C VAL A 171 -29.01 -27.10 5.61
N ASP A 172 -29.47 -28.26 5.15
CA ASP A 172 -30.21 -28.36 3.88
C ASP A 172 -31.48 -27.49 3.91
N LEU A 173 -32.26 -27.55 5.00
CA LEU A 173 -33.43 -26.68 5.19
C LEU A 173 -33.05 -25.20 5.19
N ALA A 174 -31.98 -24.82 5.89
CA ALA A 174 -31.48 -23.46 5.93
C ALA A 174 -31.07 -22.94 4.54
N LEU A 175 -30.40 -23.77 3.73
CA LEU A 175 -29.98 -23.40 2.37
C LEU A 175 -31.17 -23.27 1.42
N ARG A 176 -32.19 -24.13 1.55
CA ARG A 176 -33.44 -24.03 0.78
C ARG A 176 -34.21 -22.75 1.13
N GLU A 177 -34.28 -22.41 2.41
CA GLU A 177 -34.92 -21.16 2.84
C GLU A 177 -34.10 -19.94 2.40
N LEU A 178 -32.78 -19.98 2.56
CA LEU A 178 -31.85 -18.95 2.10
C LEU A 178 -32.02 -18.66 0.60
N ALA A 179 -32.17 -19.70 -0.22
CA ALA A 179 -32.36 -19.59 -1.66
C ALA A 179 -33.67 -18.91 -2.08
N LYS A 180 -34.68 -18.81 -1.19
CA LYS A 180 -35.91 -18.06 -1.47
C LYS A 180 -35.72 -16.55 -1.41
N HIS A 181 -34.76 -16.10 -0.60
CA HIS A 181 -34.51 -14.67 -0.35
C HIS A 181 -33.31 -14.14 -1.14
N ALA A 182 -32.41 -15.03 -1.56
CA ALA A 182 -31.20 -14.70 -2.30
C ALA A 182 -31.41 -14.79 -3.82
N GLU A 183 -30.66 -14.00 -4.58
CA GLU A 183 -30.65 -14.10 -6.03
C GLU A 183 -29.86 -15.32 -6.50
N ALA A 184 -28.75 -15.63 -5.80
CA ALA A 184 -28.01 -16.85 -6.01
C ALA A 184 -27.35 -17.31 -4.71
N VAL A 185 -27.31 -18.62 -4.51
CA VAL A 185 -26.54 -19.29 -3.45
C VAL A 185 -25.65 -20.32 -4.11
N ARG A 186 -24.33 -20.21 -3.92
CA ARG A 186 -23.36 -21.17 -4.44
C ARG A 186 -22.54 -21.73 -3.29
N VAL A 187 -22.65 -23.04 -3.06
CA VAL A 187 -21.77 -23.72 -2.11
C VAL A 187 -20.40 -23.91 -2.74
N LEU A 188 -19.35 -23.44 -2.06
CA LEU A 188 -17.96 -23.54 -2.50
C LEU A 188 -17.32 -24.84 -2.03
N GLY A 189 -17.76 -25.37 -0.87
CA GLY A 189 -17.34 -26.66 -0.38
C GLY A 189 -17.67 -26.88 1.09
N THR A 190 -17.73 -28.15 1.49
CA THR A 190 -17.90 -28.62 2.87
C THR A 190 -16.65 -29.39 3.27
N TYR A 191 -16.10 -29.06 4.43
CA TYR A 191 -14.84 -29.63 4.91
C TYR A 191 -14.87 -29.88 6.42
N PRO A 192 -14.13 -30.88 6.93
CA PRO A 192 -14.06 -31.13 8.37
C PRO A 192 -13.52 -29.91 9.14
N ARG A 193 -14.19 -29.54 10.22
CA ARG A 193 -13.75 -28.52 11.16
C ARG A 193 -12.72 -29.14 12.11
N THR A 194 -11.51 -28.60 12.13
CA THR A 194 -10.52 -28.94 13.17
C THR A 194 -10.89 -28.20 14.47
N GLY A 195 -11.02 -28.96 15.57
CA GLY A 195 -11.28 -28.57 16.96
C GLY A 195 -11.59 -27.10 17.25
N THR A 196 -12.88 -26.83 17.50
CA THR A 196 -13.36 -25.66 18.27
C THR A 196 -12.77 -25.70 19.68
N VAL A 197 -11.95 -24.77 20.17
CA VAL A 197 -11.80 -24.62 21.63
C VAL A 197 -13.20 -24.36 22.18
N SER A 198 -13.70 -25.32 22.96
CA SER A 198 -14.93 -25.17 23.71
C SER A 198 -14.75 -24.01 24.68
N LEU A 199 -15.41 -22.87 24.44
CA LEU A 199 -15.70 -21.88 25.49
C LEU A 199 -16.87 -22.37 26.36
N ALA A 200 -16.88 -23.66 26.72
CA ALA A 200 -17.72 -24.20 27.78
C ALA A 200 -16.84 -24.53 29.00
N GLN A 201 -16.35 -23.49 29.65
CA GLN A 201 -16.31 -23.47 31.10
C GLN A 201 -17.17 -22.30 31.55
N LYS A 202 -18.48 -22.57 31.66
CA LYS A 202 -19.34 -21.79 32.55
C LYS A 202 -18.79 -22.00 33.96
N GLN A 203 -17.90 -21.11 34.38
CA GLN A 203 -17.77 -20.86 35.81
C GLN A 203 -19.10 -20.28 36.27
N GLN A 204 -19.73 -21.02 37.18
CA GLN A 204 -20.87 -20.60 37.96
C GLN A 204 -20.53 -19.26 38.63
N ILE A 205 -21.08 -18.18 38.07
CA ILE A 205 -21.30 -16.96 38.82
C ILE A 205 -22.80 -16.93 39.07
N SER A 206 -23.18 -17.26 40.30
CA SER A 206 -24.54 -17.15 40.80
C SER A 206 -24.92 -15.68 40.86
N ALA A 207 -25.69 -15.22 39.88
CA ALA A 207 -26.46 -13.99 39.97
C ALA A 207 -27.92 -14.34 40.34
N PRO A 208 -28.53 -13.64 41.30
CA PRO A 208 -29.88 -13.96 41.75
C PRO A 208 -30.91 -13.62 40.68
N ILE A 209 -31.93 -14.47 40.59
CA ILE A 209 -33.14 -14.26 39.79
C ILE A 209 -33.89 -13.06 40.40
N ILE A 210 -34.14 -12.02 39.59
CA ILE A 210 -35.16 -11.01 39.91
C ILE A 210 -36.20 -11.06 38.80
N GLY A 211 -37.28 -11.78 39.09
CA GLY A 211 -38.59 -11.50 38.50
C GLY A 211 -39.24 -10.36 39.28
N GLY A 212 -39.86 -9.44 38.56
CA GLY A 212 -40.66 -8.36 39.12
C GLY A 212 -40.30 -7.01 38.51
N SER A 213 -41.15 -6.52 37.60
CA SER A 213 -41.24 -5.08 37.32
C SER A 213 -41.62 -4.36 38.62
N PRO A 214 -40.91 -3.28 38.99
CA PRO A 214 -41.55 -1.97 38.82
C PRO A 214 -40.56 -0.85 38.43
N GLU A 215 -41.11 0.10 37.68
CA GLU A 215 -40.70 1.51 37.49
C GLU A 215 -39.22 1.80 37.22
N ALA A 216 -38.96 2.18 35.96
CA ALA A 216 -37.68 2.69 35.50
C ALA A 216 -37.33 4.01 36.21
N PRO A 217 -36.18 4.10 36.92
CA PRO A 217 -35.61 5.39 37.23
C PRO A 217 -35.09 5.99 35.92
N THR A 218 -35.65 7.13 35.52
CA THR A 218 -35.14 8.00 34.46
C THR A 218 -33.78 8.55 34.88
N ALA A 219 -32.73 7.74 34.74
CA ALA A 219 -31.37 8.25 34.66
C ALA A 219 -31.13 8.62 33.20
N ASN A 220 -31.11 9.94 32.94
CA ASN A 220 -30.64 10.51 31.69
C ASN A 220 -29.22 9.99 31.41
N ILE A 221 -29.10 8.92 30.62
CA ILE A 221 -27.86 8.60 29.93
C ILE A 221 -27.78 9.66 28.84
N ALA A 222 -27.04 10.73 29.14
CA ALA A 222 -26.69 11.72 28.14
C ALA A 222 -26.16 10.98 26.91
N ALA A 223 -26.74 11.28 25.75
CA ALA A 223 -26.25 10.80 24.47
C ALA A 223 -24.72 10.97 24.43
N PRO A 224 -23.96 9.99 23.88
CA PRO A 224 -22.53 10.14 23.74
C PRO A 224 -22.28 11.49 23.06
N SER A 225 -21.57 12.38 23.76
CA SER A 225 -21.17 13.65 23.18
C SER A 225 -20.47 13.35 21.86
N PRO A 226 -20.71 14.15 20.80
CA PRO A 226 -20.05 13.95 19.53
C PRO A 226 -18.56 13.81 19.78
N ALA A 227 -17.98 12.71 19.29
CA ALA A 227 -16.57 12.40 19.45
C ALA A 227 -15.77 13.69 19.23
N ALA A 228 -14.94 14.04 20.22
CA ALA A 228 -13.98 15.13 20.08
C ALA A 228 -13.30 15.01 18.71
N LYS A 229 -13.21 16.13 17.97
CA LYS A 229 -12.63 16.19 16.61
C LYS A 229 -11.41 15.26 16.57
N LYS A 230 -11.49 14.16 15.79
CA LYS A 230 -10.33 13.29 15.56
C LYS A 230 -9.19 14.20 15.10
N ASN A 231 -8.09 14.23 15.86
CA ASN A 231 -6.86 14.85 15.38
C ASN A 231 -6.59 14.29 13.97
N SER A 232 -6.34 15.17 12.99
CA SER A 232 -6.04 14.75 11.63
C SER A 232 -4.89 13.74 11.67
N ALA A 233 -4.96 12.70 10.83
CA ALA A 233 -3.94 11.64 10.78
C ALA A 233 -2.54 12.14 10.37
N TYR A 234 -2.41 13.43 10.07
CA TYR A 234 -1.19 14.16 9.75
C TYR A 234 -1.23 15.51 10.49
N ARG A 235 -0.09 15.91 11.08
CA ARG A 235 0.07 17.20 11.77
C ARG A 235 1.13 18.04 11.07
N LEU A 236 2.32 17.49 10.87
CA LEU A 236 3.48 18.17 10.28
C LEU A 236 3.18 18.69 8.88
N ALA A 237 2.45 17.93 8.06
CA ALA A 237 2.07 18.35 6.72
C ALA A 237 0.93 19.37 6.68
N SER A 238 0.26 19.67 7.81
CA SER A 238 -0.96 20.49 7.82
C SER A 238 -0.68 21.99 7.84
N ARG A 239 -1.55 22.79 7.20
CA ARG A 239 -1.51 24.26 7.35
C ARG A 239 -1.76 24.73 8.78
N ALA A 240 -2.51 23.94 9.57
CA ALA A 240 -2.73 24.22 10.97
C ALA A 240 -1.43 24.18 11.80
N HIS A 241 -0.47 23.34 11.38
CA HIS A 241 0.86 23.30 12.00
C HIS A 241 1.79 24.38 11.44
N ARG A 242 1.73 24.64 10.13
CA ARG A 242 2.52 25.69 9.46
C ARG A 242 1.67 26.40 8.42
N ALA A 243 1.33 27.66 8.69
CA ALA A 243 0.49 28.46 7.79
C ALA A 243 1.20 28.85 6.49
N ALA A 244 2.50 29.17 6.57
CA ALA A 244 3.30 29.64 5.44
C ALA A 244 3.70 28.49 4.48
N ASP A 245 3.68 28.77 3.18
CA ASP A 245 4.06 27.80 2.15
C ASP A 245 5.48 27.25 2.35
N THR A 246 5.66 25.98 2.03
CA THR A 246 6.97 25.35 1.92
C THR A 246 7.51 25.56 0.52
N PHE A 247 8.73 26.08 0.46
CA PHE A 247 9.51 26.17 -0.77
C PHE A 247 10.55 25.06 -0.79
N ILE A 248 10.61 24.35 -1.91
CA ILE A 248 11.56 23.25 -2.12
C ILE A 248 12.58 23.69 -3.16
N GLU A 249 13.81 23.89 -2.70
CA GLU A 249 14.95 24.18 -3.56
C GLU A 249 15.47 22.88 -4.19
N ILE A 250 15.65 22.89 -5.51
CA ILE A 250 16.28 21.84 -6.30
C ILE A 250 17.33 22.50 -7.19
N GLY A 251 18.52 22.72 -6.64
CA GLY A 251 19.52 23.59 -7.26
C GLY A 251 18.95 25.01 -7.44
N PRO A 252 18.95 25.58 -8.65
CA PRO A 252 18.43 26.93 -8.91
C PRO A 252 16.89 26.99 -9.00
N ILE A 253 16.19 25.85 -8.87
CA ILE A 253 14.75 25.75 -9.12
C ILE A 253 14.03 25.75 -7.78
N LEU A 254 12.96 26.53 -7.69
CA LEU A 254 12.14 26.63 -6.49
C LEU A 254 10.74 26.10 -6.79
N VAL A 255 10.25 25.17 -5.96
CA VAL A 255 8.89 24.61 -6.07
C VAL A 255 8.07 24.98 -4.83
N GLY A 256 6.91 25.61 -5.02
CA GLY A 256 6.00 25.97 -3.93
C GLY A 256 5.73 27.47 -3.83
N GLY A 257 4.69 27.83 -3.07
CA GLY A 257 4.26 29.22 -2.95
C GLY A 257 3.99 29.89 -4.28
N ASP A 258 4.39 31.15 -4.39
CA ASP A 258 4.27 31.96 -5.60
C ASP A 258 5.48 31.79 -6.54
N ALA A 259 6.29 30.74 -6.36
CA ALA A 259 7.40 30.46 -7.25
C ALA A 259 6.92 30.22 -8.70
N PRO A 260 7.77 30.47 -9.72
CA PRO A 260 7.42 30.20 -11.10
C PRO A 260 6.96 28.76 -11.32
N PHE A 261 5.98 28.58 -12.20
CA PHE A 261 5.42 27.27 -12.52
C PHE A 261 6.49 26.32 -13.06
N VAL A 262 6.65 25.15 -12.44
CA VAL A 262 7.73 24.22 -12.75
C VAL A 262 7.29 23.16 -13.75
N MET A 263 8.14 22.90 -14.74
CA MET A 263 7.97 21.78 -15.67
C MET A 263 9.09 20.75 -15.47
N ILE A 264 8.69 19.54 -15.10
CA ILE A 264 9.56 18.36 -15.04
C ILE A 264 9.27 17.54 -16.29
N ALA A 265 10.28 17.21 -17.09
CA ALA A 265 10.06 16.46 -18.33
C ALA A 265 11.17 15.46 -18.62
N GLY A 266 10.85 14.42 -19.37
CA GLY A 266 11.78 13.36 -19.74
C GLY A 266 11.06 12.04 -20.01
N PRO A 267 11.78 10.98 -20.40
CA PRO A 267 11.15 9.74 -20.81
C PRO A 267 10.58 8.93 -19.65
N CYS A 268 9.61 8.07 -19.97
CA CYS A 268 9.05 7.12 -18.99
C CYS A 268 10.14 6.20 -18.41
N SER A 269 11.03 5.69 -19.25
CA SER A 269 12.18 4.89 -18.86
C SER A 269 13.44 5.42 -19.54
N VAL A 270 14.61 5.24 -18.92
CA VAL A 270 15.88 5.47 -19.61
C VAL A 270 16.16 4.25 -20.49
N GLU A 271 16.26 4.45 -21.80
CA GLU A 271 16.36 3.36 -22.78
C GLU A 271 17.75 3.25 -23.43
N SER A 272 18.37 4.39 -23.73
CA SER A 272 19.73 4.47 -24.25
C SER A 272 20.36 5.82 -23.95
N ARG A 273 21.68 5.94 -24.17
CA ARG A 273 22.42 7.19 -24.05
C ARG A 273 21.90 8.26 -25.00
N GLU A 274 21.67 7.90 -26.26
CA GLU A 274 21.19 8.78 -27.31
C GLU A 274 19.80 9.32 -26.98
N GLN A 275 18.91 8.41 -26.54
CA GLN A 275 17.54 8.70 -26.16
C GLN A 275 17.48 9.71 -25.01
N ILE A 276 18.18 9.44 -23.89
CA ILE A 276 18.14 10.32 -22.73
C ILE A 276 18.84 11.66 -22.96
N THR A 277 19.93 11.66 -23.74
CA THR A 277 20.64 12.89 -24.14
C THR A 277 19.75 13.78 -25.01
N ALA A 278 19.00 13.19 -25.94
CA ALA A 278 18.05 13.93 -26.77
C ALA A 278 16.90 14.53 -25.93
N CYS A 279 16.37 13.79 -24.95
CA CYS A 279 15.39 14.31 -24.00
C CYS A 279 15.97 15.45 -23.15
N ALA A 280 17.18 15.30 -22.61
CA ALA A 280 17.85 16.34 -21.83
C ALA A 280 17.99 17.65 -22.63
N ARG A 281 18.45 17.53 -23.89
CA ARG A 281 18.50 18.67 -24.81
C ARG A 281 17.13 19.31 -25.00
N ALA A 282 16.09 18.52 -25.29
CA ALA A 282 14.74 19.04 -25.49
C ALA A 282 14.21 19.80 -24.26
N VAL A 283 14.47 19.30 -23.06
CA VAL A 283 14.12 19.97 -21.80
C VAL A 283 14.86 21.30 -21.67
N ARG A 284 16.17 21.31 -21.92
CA ARG A 284 17.00 22.53 -21.84
C ARG A 284 16.58 23.58 -22.87
N ASP A 285 16.37 23.18 -24.13
CA ASP A 285 15.95 24.05 -25.23
C ASP A 285 14.55 24.67 -24.98
N ALA A 286 13.71 23.99 -24.20
CA ALA A 286 12.41 24.49 -23.74
C ALA A 286 12.49 25.41 -22.50
N GLY A 287 13.70 25.70 -22.00
CA GLY A 287 13.91 26.51 -20.79
C GLY A 287 13.67 25.76 -19.48
N GLY A 288 13.52 24.44 -19.53
CA GLY A 288 13.34 23.58 -18.36
C GLY A 288 14.64 23.35 -17.58
N GLY A 289 14.51 23.02 -16.30
CA GLY A 289 15.63 22.72 -15.41
C GLY A 289 15.61 21.34 -14.75
N LEU A 290 14.53 20.56 -14.95
CA LEU A 290 14.34 19.24 -14.33
C LEU A 290 14.13 18.16 -15.39
N LEU A 291 15.04 17.20 -15.43
CA LEU A 291 14.97 16.00 -16.26
C LEU A 291 14.46 14.82 -15.42
N ARG A 292 13.36 14.19 -15.84
CA ARG A 292 12.90 12.94 -15.23
C ARG A 292 13.31 11.73 -16.05
N GLY A 293 13.60 10.60 -15.41
CA GLY A 293 13.94 9.35 -16.11
C GLY A 293 13.72 8.14 -15.22
N GLY A 294 12.99 7.13 -15.70
CA GLY A 294 12.74 5.92 -14.93
C GLY A 294 13.87 4.91 -15.10
N CYS A 295 14.72 4.77 -14.09
CA CYS A 295 15.84 3.80 -14.12
C CYS A 295 15.40 2.41 -13.64
N PHE A 296 14.48 2.38 -12.68
CA PHE A 296 13.89 1.17 -12.09
C PHE A 296 12.37 1.18 -12.34
N LYS A 297 11.82 0.15 -13.00
CA LYS A 297 10.41 0.14 -13.43
C LYS A 297 9.56 -0.86 -12.63
N PRO A 298 8.54 -0.39 -11.88
CA PRO A 298 7.61 -1.28 -11.19
C PRO A 298 6.54 -1.78 -12.17
N ARG A 299 6.87 -2.81 -12.95
CA ARG A 299 6.00 -3.37 -13.98
C ARG A 299 5.00 -4.36 -13.41
N THR A 300 3.82 -4.42 -14.04
CA THR A 300 2.79 -5.41 -13.69
C THR A 300 3.18 -6.80 -14.22
N SER A 301 3.86 -6.87 -15.37
CA SER A 301 4.37 -8.10 -15.97
C SER A 301 5.89 -8.19 -15.79
N ARG A 302 6.39 -9.40 -15.54
CA ARG A 302 7.83 -9.68 -15.44
C ARG A 302 8.57 -9.66 -16.78
N TYR A 303 7.85 -9.84 -17.89
CA TYR A 303 8.43 -9.89 -19.25
C TYR A 303 8.61 -8.49 -19.86
N ASP A 304 8.03 -7.50 -19.21
CA ASP A 304 8.17 -6.12 -19.61
C ASP A 304 9.60 -5.62 -19.33
N PHE A 305 10.03 -4.59 -20.06
CA PHE A 305 11.26 -3.87 -19.76
C PHE A 305 11.26 -3.34 -18.31
N GLN A 306 12.22 -3.83 -17.52
CA GLN A 306 12.37 -3.54 -16.08
C GLN A 306 13.16 -2.25 -15.80
N GLY A 307 13.71 -1.61 -16.84
CA GLY A 307 14.66 -0.50 -16.71
C GLY A 307 16.11 -0.97 -16.71
N LEU A 308 17.04 -0.04 -16.93
CA LEU A 308 18.48 -0.30 -16.95
C LEU A 308 19.13 -0.25 -15.55
N GLY A 309 18.33 -0.04 -14.48
CA GLY A 309 18.84 0.04 -13.12
C GLY A 309 19.89 1.14 -12.95
N PHE A 310 21.00 0.80 -12.28
CA PHE A 310 22.10 1.75 -12.02
C PHE A 310 22.80 2.23 -13.30
N ASP A 311 22.88 1.42 -14.36
CA ASP A 311 23.42 1.89 -15.64
C ASP A 311 22.53 2.99 -16.23
N GLY A 312 21.21 2.83 -16.12
CA GLY A 312 20.25 3.87 -16.50
C GLY A 312 20.36 5.13 -15.64
N LEU A 313 20.72 5.00 -14.36
CA LEU A 313 20.97 6.14 -13.46
C LEU A 313 22.22 6.91 -13.89
N ASN A 314 23.30 6.21 -14.23
CA ASN A 314 24.52 6.83 -14.75
C ASN A 314 24.24 7.59 -16.05
N LEU A 315 23.52 6.98 -17.00
CA LEU A 315 23.12 7.64 -18.24
C LEU A 315 22.27 8.89 -18.01
N LEU A 316 21.33 8.83 -17.06
CA LEU A 316 20.49 9.96 -16.68
C LEU A 316 21.31 11.10 -16.06
N HIS A 317 22.23 10.77 -15.16
CA HIS A 317 23.12 11.72 -14.52
C HIS A 317 24.03 12.41 -15.55
N GLU A 318 24.69 11.65 -16.42
CA GLU A 318 25.57 12.18 -17.46
C GLU A 318 24.84 13.13 -18.42
N ALA A 319 23.64 12.75 -18.88
CA ALA A 319 22.82 13.60 -19.73
C ALA A 319 22.39 14.89 -19.01
N ALA A 320 22.06 14.82 -17.73
CA ALA A 320 21.68 16.01 -16.97
C ALA A 320 22.86 16.96 -16.76
N GLN A 321 24.05 16.44 -16.42
CA GLN A 321 25.26 17.24 -16.29
C GLN A 321 25.61 17.95 -17.61
N ALA A 322 25.53 17.25 -18.74
CA ALA A 322 25.84 17.82 -20.05
C ALA A 322 24.97 19.03 -20.44
N TYR A 323 23.74 19.12 -19.89
CA TYR A 323 22.80 20.21 -20.17
C TYR A 323 22.49 21.10 -18.96
N GLY A 324 23.19 20.92 -17.84
CA GLY A 324 23.00 21.68 -16.61
C GLY A 324 21.60 21.51 -15.99
N LEU A 325 21.04 20.29 -16.06
CA LEU A 325 19.72 19.94 -15.52
C LEU A 325 19.86 19.22 -14.18
N ARG A 326 18.80 19.29 -13.37
CA ARG A 326 18.64 18.48 -12.16
C ARG A 326 17.78 17.26 -12.46
N ILE A 327 18.00 16.14 -11.76
CA ILE A 327 17.33 14.89 -12.08
C ILE A 327 16.30 14.45 -11.05
N VAL A 328 15.19 13.91 -11.58
CA VAL A 328 14.13 13.24 -10.82
C VAL A 328 14.07 11.78 -11.28
N THR A 329 14.29 10.84 -10.36
CA THR A 329 14.23 9.40 -10.68
C THR A 329 13.47 8.63 -9.61
N GLU A 330 12.79 7.56 -10.03
CA GLU A 330 11.97 6.75 -9.15
C GLU A 330 12.80 5.73 -8.37
N LEU A 331 12.54 5.66 -7.07
CA LEU A 331 13.14 4.70 -6.17
C LEU A 331 12.11 3.61 -5.80
N LEU A 332 12.50 2.35 -5.88
CA LEU A 332 11.60 1.22 -5.61
C LEU A 332 11.86 0.53 -4.27
N HIS A 333 13.11 0.47 -3.82
CA HIS A 333 13.50 -0.33 -2.65
C HIS A 333 14.27 0.51 -1.62
N PRO A 334 14.02 0.31 -0.30
CA PRO A 334 14.71 1.07 0.75
C PRO A 334 16.24 0.92 0.75
N ALA A 335 16.74 -0.23 0.30
CA ALA A 335 18.18 -0.50 0.25
C ALA A 335 18.92 0.36 -0.79
N ASP A 336 18.21 0.87 -1.81
CA ASP A 336 18.82 1.62 -2.90
C ASP A 336 18.87 3.13 -2.61
N VAL A 337 18.28 3.60 -1.50
CA VAL A 337 18.18 5.03 -1.15
C VAL A 337 19.54 5.70 -1.22
N ASP A 338 20.54 5.15 -0.52
CA ASP A 338 21.85 5.78 -0.41
C ASP A 338 22.62 5.80 -1.74
N ALA A 339 22.43 4.79 -2.58
CA ALA A 339 23.07 4.72 -3.88
C ALA A 339 22.43 5.72 -4.86
N VAL A 340 21.10 5.74 -4.93
CA VAL A 340 20.36 6.64 -5.82
C VAL A 340 20.50 8.10 -5.38
N ALA A 341 20.49 8.36 -4.07
CA ALA A 341 20.63 9.71 -3.51
C ALA A 341 21.99 10.38 -3.77
N ARG A 342 23.02 9.64 -4.19
CA ARG A 342 24.31 10.23 -4.59
C ARG A 342 24.24 10.90 -5.96
N GLU A 343 23.44 10.33 -6.85
CA GLU A 343 23.36 10.76 -8.25
C GLU A 343 22.13 11.62 -8.53
N ALA A 344 21.06 11.46 -7.75
CA ALA A 344 19.78 12.13 -7.94
C ALA A 344 19.59 13.40 -7.12
N ASP A 345 18.92 14.39 -7.70
CA ASP A 345 18.54 15.62 -6.99
C ASP A 345 17.18 15.51 -6.30
N VAL A 346 16.29 14.66 -6.82
CA VAL A 346 14.95 14.41 -6.27
C VAL A 346 14.63 12.92 -6.33
N LEU A 347 14.21 12.36 -5.20
CA LEU A 347 13.74 10.98 -5.10
C LEU A 347 12.23 10.95 -5.37
N GLN A 348 11.81 10.29 -6.45
CA GLN A 348 10.40 10.03 -6.71
C GLN A 348 9.94 8.73 -6.02
N ILE A 349 8.84 8.82 -5.27
CA ILE A 349 8.08 7.66 -4.80
C ILE A 349 6.85 7.51 -5.69
N GLY A 350 6.82 6.43 -6.49
CA GLY A 350 5.71 6.15 -7.39
C GLY A 350 4.40 5.79 -6.66
N ALA A 351 3.29 5.91 -7.38
CA ALA A 351 1.94 5.69 -6.84
C ALA A 351 1.74 4.31 -6.17
N ARG A 352 2.43 3.27 -6.68
CA ARG A 352 2.36 1.90 -6.10
C ARG A 352 3.08 1.78 -4.76
N ASN A 353 4.05 2.67 -4.52
CA ASN A 353 4.86 2.72 -3.30
C ASN A 353 4.42 3.83 -2.34
N MET A 354 3.32 4.55 -2.61
CA MET A 354 2.84 5.64 -1.73
C MET A 354 2.62 5.17 -0.29
N GLN A 355 2.21 3.91 -0.07
CA GLN A 355 2.03 3.32 1.27
C GLN A 355 3.13 2.30 1.63
N ASN A 356 4.25 2.31 0.92
CA ASN A 356 5.43 1.54 1.31
C ASN A 356 6.15 2.28 2.45
N PHE A 357 5.63 2.17 3.68
CA PHE A 357 6.11 2.95 4.82
C PHE A 357 7.59 2.72 5.15
N ALA A 358 8.13 1.52 4.86
CA ALA A 358 9.55 1.26 5.00
C ALA A 358 10.38 2.15 4.06
N LEU A 359 9.94 2.28 2.81
CA LEU A 359 10.56 3.16 1.82
C LEU A 359 10.39 4.63 2.19
N LEU A 360 9.19 5.06 2.61
CA LEU A 360 8.93 6.45 3.02
C LEU A 360 9.84 6.89 4.17
N LYS A 361 10.02 6.02 5.18
CA LYS A 361 10.93 6.30 6.30
C LYS A 361 12.39 6.36 5.84
N ALA A 362 12.79 5.47 4.93
CA ALA A 362 14.15 5.44 4.42
C ALA A 362 14.48 6.70 3.61
N VAL A 363 13.60 7.13 2.69
CA VAL A 363 13.80 8.39 1.96
C VAL A 363 13.69 9.63 2.85
N GLY A 364 12.89 9.56 3.92
CA GLY A 364 12.86 10.60 4.96
C GLY A 364 14.23 10.85 5.60
N LYS A 365 15.06 9.81 5.74
CA LYS A 365 16.41 9.96 6.31
C LYS A 365 17.44 10.52 5.33
N SER A 366 17.18 10.46 4.01
CA SER A 366 18.11 10.94 2.97
C SER A 366 18.26 12.46 2.92
N ARG A 367 17.26 13.21 3.40
CA ARG A 367 17.15 14.69 3.33
C ARG A 367 17.16 15.30 1.92
N LEU A 368 17.15 14.49 0.87
CA LEU A 368 16.86 14.96 -0.49
C LEU A 368 15.38 15.34 -0.62
N PRO A 369 15.04 16.27 -1.53
CA PRO A 369 13.66 16.47 -1.96
C PRO A 369 13.00 15.14 -2.36
N VAL A 370 11.77 14.93 -1.90
CA VAL A 370 10.97 13.74 -2.21
C VAL A 370 9.72 14.15 -2.99
N LEU A 371 9.55 13.60 -4.19
CA LEU A 371 8.33 13.73 -4.99
C LEU A 371 7.43 12.52 -4.71
N LEU A 372 6.37 12.71 -3.94
CA LEU A 372 5.45 11.65 -3.51
C LEU A 372 4.22 11.63 -4.42
N LYS A 373 4.11 10.63 -5.31
CA LYS A 373 2.91 10.44 -6.13
C LYS A 373 1.75 9.90 -5.31
N ARG A 374 0.54 10.42 -5.56
CA ARG A 374 -0.70 9.87 -4.99
C ARG A 374 -0.91 8.43 -5.44
N GLY A 375 -1.33 7.58 -4.52
CA GLY A 375 -1.70 6.19 -4.79
C GLY A 375 -3.00 6.11 -5.58
N LEU A 376 -3.12 5.09 -6.43
CA LEU A 376 -4.25 4.89 -7.35
C LEU A 376 -5.63 4.86 -6.66
N MET A 377 -5.65 4.45 -5.38
CA MET A 377 -6.85 4.28 -4.56
C MET A 377 -6.84 5.15 -3.31
N ALA A 378 -5.87 6.07 -3.20
CA ALA A 378 -5.67 6.83 -1.99
C ALA A 378 -6.59 8.05 -1.93
N SER A 379 -7.22 8.25 -0.77
CA SER A 379 -7.79 9.54 -0.39
C SER A 379 -6.71 10.60 -0.18
N ILE A 380 -7.11 11.87 -0.16
CA ILE A 380 -6.21 12.99 0.16
C ILE A 380 -5.64 12.83 1.59
N ASP A 381 -6.44 12.33 2.54
CA ASP A 381 -6.00 12.13 3.92
C ASP A 381 -4.93 11.04 4.05
N GLU A 382 -5.09 9.92 3.35
CA GLU A 382 -4.07 8.86 3.32
C GLU A 382 -2.78 9.33 2.65
N TRP A 383 -2.90 10.19 1.64
CA TRP A 383 -1.74 10.75 0.95
C TRP A 383 -0.97 11.75 1.82
N LEU A 384 -1.67 12.64 2.53
CA LEU A 384 -1.06 13.54 3.52
C LEU A 384 -0.48 12.77 4.71
N ALA A 385 -1.13 11.68 5.16
CA ALA A 385 -0.56 10.79 6.16
C ALA A 385 0.71 10.08 5.65
N ALA A 386 0.79 9.72 4.36
CA ALA A 386 2.02 9.18 3.78
C ALA A 386 3.14 10.23 3.74
N ALA A 387 2.84 11.49 3.42
CA ALA A 387 3.82 12.58 3.53
C ALA A 387 4.32 12.76 4.96
N GLU A 388 3.43 12.61 5.95
CA GLU A 388 3.77 12.68 7.38
C GLU A 388 4.88 11.66 7.76
N TYR A 389 4.88 10.45 7.19
CA TYR A 389 5.95 9.46 7.46
C TYR A 389 7.33 9.93 7.00
N ILE A 390 7.42 10.67 5.89
CA ILE A 390 8.69 11.23 5.40
C ILE A 390 9.11 12.37 6.32
N MET A 391 8.18 13.26 6.65
CA MET A 391 8.44 14.45 7.48
C MET A 391 8.80 14.10 8.92
N ALA A 392 8.22 13.04 9.48
CA ALA A 392 8.50 12.57 10.84
C ALA A 392 9.94 12.06 11.02
N GLU A 393 10.61 11.64 9.95
CA GLU A 393 12.04 11.28 9.96
C GLU A 393 12.95 12.51 9.81
N GLY A 394 12.38 13.73 9.79
CA GLY A 394 13.10 15.00 9.74
C GLY A 394 13.26 15.62 8.36
N ASN A 395 12.60 15.08 7.32
CA ASN A 395 12.66 15.61 5.96
C ASN A 395 11.35 16.30 5.56
N GLY A 396 11.30 17.61 5.77
CA GLY A 396 10.18 18.46 5.35
C GLY A 396 10.15 18.78 3.84
N ARG A 397 11.09 18.25 3.04
CA ARG A 397 11.25 18.61 1.63
C ARG A 397 10.40 17.73 0.70
N VAL A 398 9.08 17.76 0.91
CA VAL A 398 8.13 16.89 0.18
C VAL A 398 7.36 17.69 -0.86
N VAL A 399 7.31 17.18 -2.09
CA VAL A 399 6.44 17.65 -3.19
C VAL A 399 5.37 16.59 -3.46
N LEU A 400 4.11 16.98 -3.40
CA LEU A 400 2.98 16.11 -3.71
C LEU A 400 2.72 16.11 -5.21
N CYS A 401 2.61 14.95 -5.85
CA CYS A 401 2.22 14.80 -7.25
C CYS A 401 0.87 14.07 -7.43
N GLU A 402 -0.17 14.80 -7.85
CA GLU A 402 -1.45 14.23 -8.26
C GLU A 402 -1.28 13.58 -9.64
N ARG A 403 -1.87 12.41 -9.87
CA ARG A 403 -1.57 11.57 -11.06
C ARG A 403 -2.75 10.72 -11.53
N GLY A 404 -3.94 11.06 -11.06
CA GLY A 404 -5.19 10.37 -11.30
C GLY A 404 -5.43 9.19 -10.36
N ILE A 405 -6.71 9.02 -10.04
CA ILE A 405 -7.25 7.93 -9.22
C ILE A 405 -8.01 6.94 -10.09
N ARG A 406 -8.16 5.69 -9.61
CA ARG A 406 -9.00 4.70 -10.29
C ARG A 406 -10.46 4.98 -9.99
N THR A 407 -11.26 4.98 -11.05
CA THR A 407 -12.72 5.10 -10.98
C THR A 407 -13.35 4.02 -11.85
N PHE A 408 -14.66 4.12 -12.10
CA PHE A 408 -15.36 3.27 -13.07
C PHE A 408 -15.14 3.71 -14.52
N GLU A 409 -14.58 4.91 -14.77
CA GLU A 409 -14.35 5.45 -16.11
C GLU A 409 -13.26 4.65 -16.84
N THR A 410 -13.47 4.36 -18.12
CA THR A 410 -12.60 3.51 -18.95
C THR A 410 -11.97 4.24 -20.14
N ALA A 411 -12.44 5.45 -20.48
CA ALA A 411 -11.88 6.25 -21.56
C ALA A 411 -10.46 6.76 -21.24
N THR A 412 -10.17 7.03 -19.96
CA THR A 412 -8.85 7.46 -19.46
C THR A 412 -8.20 6.38 -18.63
N ARG A 413 -6.86 6.33 -18.61
CA ARG A 413 -6.11 5.37 -17.78
C ARG A 413 -6.43 5.52 -16.29
N ASN A 414 -6.53 6.76 -15.82
CA ASN A 414 -7.01 7.13 -14.48
C ASN A 414 -7.80 8.43 -14.61
N THR A 415 -8.76 8.67 -13.72
CA THR A 415 -9.46 9.96 -13.67
C THR A 415 -8.57 10.97 -12.94
N LEU A 416 -8.12 12.01 -13.63
CA LEU A 416 -7.33 13.08 -13.01
C LEU A 416 -8.20 13.87 -12.03
N ASP A 417 -7.87 13.82 -10.75
CA ASP A 417 -8.58 14.55 -9.71
C ASP A 417 -8.00 15.96 -9.53
N LEU A 418 -8.35 16.88 -10.44
CA LEU A 418 -7.93 18.28 -10.34
C LEU A 418 -8.48 18.99 -9.10
N SER A 419 -9.57 18.49 -8.51
CA SER A 419 -10.14 19.04 -7.28
C SER A 419 -9.20 18.84 -6.07
N ALA A 420 -8.32 17.84 -6.12
CA ALA A 420 -7.32 17.62 -5.08
C ALA A 420 -6.33 18.78 -4.94
N VAL A 421 -6.02 19.49 -6.03
CA VAL A 421 -5.06 20.60 -6.01
C VAL A 421 -5.51 21.75 -5.11
N PRO A 422 -6.69 22.36 -5.28
CA PRO A 422 -7.16 23.43 -4.40
C PRO A 422 -7.42 22.94 -2.97
N VAL A 423 -7.93 21.70 -2.81
CA VAL A 423 -8.10 21.10 -1.47
C VAL A 423 -6.76 20.97 -0.74
N LEU A 424 -5.70 20.54 -1.44
CA LEU A 424 -4.37 20.46 -0.85
C LEU A 424 -3.78 21.85 -0.60
N ARG A 425 -3.93 22.79 -1.53
CA ARG A 425 -3.52 24.19 -1.34
C ARG A 425 -4.14 24.80 -0.09
N GLU A 426 -5.35 24.40 0.30
CA GLU A 426 -6.00 24.84 1.55
C GLU A 426 -5.48 24.05 2.78
N ARG A 427 -5.27 22.74 2.66
CA ARG A 427 -5.05 21.87 3.83
C ARG A 427 -3.58 21.66 4.18
N THR A 428 -2.66 21.79 3.23
CA THR A 428 -1.22 21.61 3.42
C THR A 428 -0.42 22.81 2.91
N HIS A 429 0.73 23.05 3.54
CA HIS A 429 1.72 24.02 3.07
C HIS A 429 2.71 23.40 2.06
N LEU A 430 2.62 22.10 1.79
CA LEU A 430 3.51 21.41 0.84
C LEU A 430 3.16 21.77 -0.61
N PRO A 431 4.16 21.89 -1.49
CA PRO A 431 3.91 22.08 -2.92
C PRO A 431 3.20 20.87 -3.53
N VAL A 432 2.31 21.16 -4.47
CA VAL A 432 1.51 20.20 -5.25
C VAL A 432 1.75 20.42 -6.74
N ILE A 433 2.13 19.37 -7.44
CA ILE A 433 2.27 19.31 -8.90
C ILE A 433 1.31 18.25 -9.48
N VAL A 434 1.18 18.22 -10.80
CA VAL A 434 0.29 17.27 -11.50
C VAL A 434 1.05 16.48 -12.58
N ASP A 435 0.77 15.19 -12.69
CA ASP A 435 1.24 14.29 -13.75
C ASP A 435 0.08 13.98 -14.70
N PRO A 436 -0.10 14.79 -15.76
CA PRO A 436 -1.16 14.57 -16.75
C PRO A 436 -0.88 13.36 -17.66
N SER A 437 0.38 12.98 -17.86
CA SER A 437 0.77 11.86 -18.74
C SER A 437 0.22 10.54 -18.22
N HIS A 438 0.52 10.19 -16.97
CA HIS A 438 0.05 8.93 -16.38
C HIS A 438 -1.44 8.94 -16.03
N ALA A 439 -2.02 10.12 -15.80
CA ALA A 439 -3.44 10.25 -15.58
C ALA A 439 -4.21 9.95 -16.88
N ALA A 440 -3.89 10.67 -17.97
CA ALA A 440 -4.54 10.49 -19.27
C ALA A 440 -4.30 9.09 -19.85
N GLY A 441 -3.03 8.66 -19.91
CA GLY A 441 -2.62 7.50 -20.69
C GLY A 441 -2.62 7.71 -22.20
N ARG A 442 -2.83 8.95 -22.69
CA ARG A 442 -2.86 9.31 -24.11
C ARG A 442 -2.27 10.70 -24.35
N ARG A 443 -1.40 10.83 -25.35
CA ARG A 443 -0.64 12.06 -25.66
C ARG A 443 -1.52 13.27 -25.96
N GLU A 444 -2.64 13.06 -26.66
CA GLU A 444 -3.59 14.11 -27.07
C GLU A 444 -4.20 14.88 -25.89
N TRP A 445 -4.29 14.25 -24.73
CA TRP A 445 -4.92 14.81 -23.54
C TRP A 445 -3.91 15.41 -22.56
N VAL A 446 -2.61 15.21 -22.78
CA VAL A 446 -1.56 15.72 -21.88
C VAL A 446 -1.57 17.25 -21.84
N ALA A 447 -1.58 17.93 -22.99
CA ALA A 447 -1.54 19.39 -23.04
C ALA A 447 -2.81 20.06 -22.45
N PRO A 448 -4.04 19.64 -22.79
CA PRO A 448 -5.25 20.16 -22.13
C PRO A 448 -5.23 19.98 -20.61
N LEU A 449 -4.82 18.82 -20.11
CA LEU A 449 -4.78 18.55 -18.67
C LEU A 449 -3.65 19.31 -17.95
N ALA A 450 -2.52 19.54 -18.62
CA ALA A 450 -1.45 20.41 -18.09
C ALA A 450 -1.93 21.88 -17.95
N ARG A 451 -2.66 22.40 -18.94
CA ARG A 451 -3.31 23.72 -18.85
C ARG A 451 -4.29 23.78 -17.69
N ALA A 452 -5.13 22.77 -17.53
CA ALA A 452 -6.08 22.69 -16.44
C ALA A 452 -5.38 22.62 -15.06
N ALA A 453 -4.28 21.87 -14.95
CA ALA A 453 -3.46 21.80 -13.74
C ALA A 453 -2.89 23.17 -13.34
N ARG A 454 -2.37 23.93 -14.31
CA ARG A 454 -1.91 25.31 -14.07
C ARG A 454 -3.06 26.21 -13.62
N ALA A 455 -4.19 26.16 -14.33
CA ALA A 455 -5.34 27.00 -14.05
C ALA A 455 -5.96 26.76 -12.66
N VAL A 456 -5.94 25.52 -12.16
CA VAL A 456 -6.46 25.17 -10.84
C VAL A 456 -5.46 25.45 -9.69
N GLY A 457 -4.27 25.97 -10.00
CA GLY A 457 -3.29 26.42 -9.01
C GLY A 457 -2.25 25.36 -8.60
N ALA A 458 -1.93 24.40 -9.48
CA ALA A 458 -0.78 23.54 -9.26
C ALA A 458 0.53 24.34 -9.41
N HIS A 459 1.57 23.96 -8.67
CA HIS A 459 2.88 24.61 -8.71
C HIS A 459 3.75 24.13 -9.88
N GLY A 460 3.29 23.10 -10.59
CA GLY A 460 4.00 22.55 -11.72
C GLY A 460 3.35 21.31 -12.31
N VAL A 461 3.97 20.79 -13.37
CA VAL A 461 3.58 19.54 -14.03
C VAL A 461 4.77 18.63 -14.29
N MET A 462 4.51 17.33 -14.35
CA MET A 462 5.47 16.33 -14.80
C MET A 462 4.99 15.66 -16.08
N ILE A 463 5.76 15.78 -17.15
CA ILE A 463 5.40 15.40 -18.52
C ILE A 463 6.32 14.30 -19.02
N GLU A 464 5.76 13.27 -19.65
CA GLU A 464 6.54 12.28 -20.38
C GLU A 464 6.81 12.73 -21.82
N ILE A 465 8.07 12.68 -22.23
CA ILE A 465 8.51 13.00 -23.59
C ILE A 465 9.41 11.89 -24.13
N HIS A 466 9.35 11.64 -25.44
CA HIS A 466 10.22 10.66 -26.10
C HIS A 466 10.56 11.14 -27.51
N PRO A 467 11.79 10.92 -28.02
CA PRO A 467 12.14 11.29 -29.40
C PRO A 467 11.28 10.54 -30.44
N GLU A 468 10.97 9.27 -30.18
CA GLU A 468 10.15 8.41 -31.04
C GLU A 468 9.08 7.70 -30.19
N PRO A 469 7.98 8.37 -29.77
CA PRO A 469 7.03 7.82 -28.81
C PRO A 469 6.44 6.45 -29.21
N ASP A 470 6.26 6.20 -30.51
CA ASP A 470 5.70 4.95 -31.02
C ASP A 470 6.66 3.76 -30.93
N ARG A 471 7.95 4.01 -30.66
CA ARG A 471 9.01 2.99 -30.47
C ARG A 471 9.49 2.86 -29.03
N ALA A 472 8.91 3.62 -28.09
CA ALA A 472 9.30 3.59 -26.69
C ALA A 472 9.06 2.22 -26.05
N LEU A 473 9.97 1.78 -25.17
CA LEU A 473 9.88 0.51 -24.43
C LEU A 473 8.83 0.54 -23.30
N SER A 474 8.32 1.73 -22.98
CA SER A 474 7.27 1.92 -21.97
C SER A 474 6.49 3.21 -22.20
N ASP A 475 5.17 3.16 -22.00
CA ASP A 475 4.27 4.32 -21.97
C ASP A 475 4.39 5.27 -23.20
N GLY A 476 4.72 4.70 -24.37
CA GLY A 476 4.74 5.42 -25.65
C GLY A 476 3.44 6.15 -26.02
N PRO A 477 2.23 5.59 -25.79
CA PRO A 477 0.96 6.25 -26.11
C PRO A 477 0.72 7.58 -25.38
N GLN A 478 1.31 7.77 -24.19
CA GLN A 478 1.15 8.99 -23.37
C GLN A 478 2.35 9.95 -23.45
N SER A 479 3.44 9.53 -24.08
CA SER A 479 4.63 10.36 -24.26
C SER A 479 4.41 11.36 -25.41
N LEU A 480 4.74 12.63 -25.16
CA LEU A 480 4.78 13.65 -26.19
C LEU A 480 6.06 13.50 -27.04
N ASP A 481 5.97 13.83 -28.32
CA ASP A 481 7.18 14.11 -29.10
C ASP A 481 7.77 15.49 -28.72
N PHE A 482 8.94 15.82 -29.26
CA PHE A 482 9.63 17.06 -28.93
C PHE A 482 8.97 18.32 -29.50
N GLU A 483 8.16 18.23 -30.55
CA GLU A 483 7.43 19.39 -31.09
C GLU A 483 6.23 19.71 -30.20
N GLN A 484 5.46 18.69 -29.84
CA GLN A 484 4.36 18.76 -28.90
C GLN A 484 4.83 19.28 -27.53
N PHE A 485 5.96 18.77 -27.04
CA PHE A 485 6.55 19.25 -25.80
C PHE A 485 6.97 20.73 -25.88
N ARG A 486 7.64 21.15 -26.96
CA ARG A 486 8.03 22.55 -27.17
C ARG A 486 6.82 23.47 -27.24
N ALA A 487 5.74 23.06 -27.91
CA ALA A 487 4.50 23.80 -27.94
C ALA A 487 3.90 23.96 -26.53
N LEU A 488 3.81 22.86 -25.77
CA LEU A 488 3.32 22.89 -24.39
C LEU A 488 4.20 23.77 -23.48
N ALA A 489 5.51 23.70 -23.58
CA ALA A 489 6.43 24.50 -22.77
C ALA A 489 6.26 26.02 -22.99
N ARG A 490 5.97 26.44 -24.23
CA ARG A 490 5.66 27.85 -24.55
C ARG A 490 4.38 28.31 -23.86
N GLU A 491 3.35 27.48 -23.85
CA GLU A 491 2.09 27.79 -23.16
C GLU A 491 2.23 27.81 -21.63
N MET A 492 3.14 26.99 -21.09
CA MET A 492 3.38 26.87 -19.65
C MET A 492 4.39 27.89 -19.11
N SER A 493 5.10 28.60 -19.97
CA SER A 493 5.98 29.69 -19.58
C SER A 493 5.15 30.85 -18.99
N PRO A 494 5.72 31.71 -18.13
CA PRO A 494 5.09 32.98 -17.78
C PRO A 494 4.87 33.76 -19.07
N GLN A 495 3.63 34.19 -19.36
CA GLN A 495 3.44 35.18 -20.42
C GLN A 495 4.20 36.43 -19.96
N GLN A 496 5.16 36.89 -20.75
CA GLN A 496 5.71 38.23 -20.54
C GLN A 496 4.52 39.18 -20.68
N GLY A 497 4.11 39.80 -19.58
CA GLY A 497 3.00 40.73 -19.57
C GLY A 497 3.26 41.84 -20.59
N GLY A 498 2.28 42.07 -21.47
CA GLY A 498 2.14 43.31 -22.22
C GLY A 498 1.49 44.39 -21.37
#